data_AF-A0AAE1XZJ6-F1
#
_entry.id   AF-A0AAE1XZJ6-F1
#
_cell.length_a   1.000
_cell.length_b   1.000
_cell.length_c   1.000
_cell.angle_alpha   90.00
_cell.angle_beta   90.00
_cell.angle_gamma   90.00
#
_symmetry.space_group_name_H-M   'P 1'
#
loop_
_entity.id
_entity.type
_entity.pdbx_description
1 polymer ?
#
loop_
_entity_poly.entity_id
_entity_poly.type
_entity_poly.pdbx_seq_one_letter_code
_entity_poly.pdbx_strand_id
1 'polypeptide(L)'
;MGKPVTTLLLLATLLALAVALVNGDAAAAATPSTICNVRVSELAECLPAITGKSPPRPTKSCCSVMSKANLHCLCNYKSEISKFGVDPAKALALPKKCGLKAPRECTKKYLR
;
A
#
# COMPACT_ATOMS: atom_id res chain seq x y z
N MET A 1 13.39 -61.15 -8.79
CA MET A 1 12.97 -60.60 -7.48
C MET A 1 13.47 -59.15 -7.41
N GLY A 2 12.63 -58.15 -7.16
CA GLY A 2 13.10 -56.75 -7.10
C GLY A 2 12.03 -55.67 -7.24
N LYS A 3 10.85 -56.03 -7.75
CA LYS A 3 9.71 -55.12 -7.96
C LYS A 3 9.10 -54.50 -6.69
N PRO A 4 8.96 -55.20 -5.54
CA PRO A 4 8.24 -54.61 -4.40
C PRO A 4 9.06 -53.52 -3.71
N VAL A 5 10.38 -53.66 -3.65
CA VAL A 5 11.30 -52.66 -3.06
C VAL A 5 11.33 -51.39 -3.89
N THR A 6 11.40 -51.49 -5.22
CA THR A 6 11.40 -50.31 -6.11
C THR A 6 10.06 -49.57 -6.05
N THR A 7 8.94 -50.29 -5.97
CA THR A 7 7.61 -49.70 -5.83
C THR A 7 7.42 -49.04 -4.45
N LEU A 8 7.92 -49.64 -3.36
CA LEU A 8 7.91 -49.00 -2.04
C LEU A 8 8.79 -47.74 -1.99
N LEU A 9 9.96 -47.76 -2.62
CA LEU A 9 10.86 -46.61 -2.71
C LEU A 9 10.23 -45.45 -3.50
N LEU A 10 9.52 -45.74 -4.60
CA LEU A 10 8.79 -44.75 -5.39
C LEU A 10 7.59 -44.15 -4.64
N LEU A 11 6.86 -44.96 -3.88
CA LEU A 11 5.76 -44.48 -3.04
C LEU A 11 6.29 -43.62 -1.88
N ALA A 12 7.39 -44.03 -1.24
CA ALA A 12 8.01 -43.29 -0.16
C ALA A 12 8.56 -41.93 -0.61
N THR A 13 9.16 -41.83 -1.81
CA THR A 13 9.62 -40.56 -2.37
C THR A 13 8.45 -39.64 -2.77
N LEU A 14 7.36 -40.18 -3.32
CA LEU A 14 6.15 -39.40 -3.62
C LEU A 14 5.47 -38.85 -2.36
N LEU A 15 5.39 -39.63 -1.28
CA LEU A 15 4.86 -39.16 0.00
C LEU A 15 5.77 -38.11 0.65
N ALA A 16 7.10 -38.23 0.53
CA ALA A 16 8.04 -37.25 1.07
C ALA A 16 7.96 -35.89 0.35
N LEU A 17 7.71 -35.88 -0.97
CA LEU A 17 7.51 -34.62 -1.73
C LEU A 17 6.21 -33.90 -1.35
N ALA A 18 5.17 -34.61 -0.92
CA ALA A 18 3.90 -34.00 -0.51
C ALA A 18 3.99 -33.23 0.82
N VAL A 19 4.95 -33.57 1.69
CA VAL A 19 5.12 -32.92 3.01
C VAL A 19 5.98 -31.64 2.91
N ALA A 20 6.77 -31.47 1.85
CA ALA A 20 7.58 -30.27 1.64
C ALA A 20 6.77 -29.02 1.24
N LEU A 21 5.50 -29.17 0.88
CA LEU A 21 4.63 -28.05 0.46
C LEU A 21 3.85 -27.41 1.62
N VAL A 22 3.96 -27.94 2.85
CA VAL A 22 3.24 -27.42 4.03
C VAL A 22 4.08 -26.44 4.85
N ASN A 23 5.37 -26.30 4.56
CA ASN A 23 6.20 -25.24 5.14
C ASN A 23 6.19 -24.00 4.25
N GLY A 24 4.97 -23.51 3.99
CA GLY A 24 4.74 -22.21 3.40
C GLY A 24 4.94 -21.12 4.44
N ASP A 25 6.18 -20.74 4.72
CA ASP A 25 6.50 -19.47 5.38
C ASP A 25 7.89 -18.99 4.95
N ALA A 26 8.09 -18.92 3.63
CA ALA A 26 8.87 -17.81 3.09
C ALA A 26 7.99 -16.57 3.19
N ALA A 27 7.73 -16.11 4.43
CA ALA A 27 7.39 -14.73 4.68
C ALA A 27 8.60 -13.93 4.24
N ALA A 28 8.69 -13.65 2.94
CA ALA A 28 9.46 -12.54 2.44
C ALA A 28 8.98 -11.36 3.29
N ALA A 29 9.81 -10.96 4.26
CA ALA A 29 9.52 -9.84 5.13
C ALA A 29 9.38 -8.63 4.21
N ALA A 30 8.15 -8.38 3.76
CA ALA A 30 7.84 -7.31 2.86
C ALA A 30 8.23 -6.05 3.62
N THR A 31 9.35 -5.45 3.24
CA THR A 31 9.79 -4.21 3.85
C THR A 31 8.65 -3.22 3.67
N PRO A 32 8.12 -2.65 4.76
CA PRO A 32 6.94 -1.80 4.66
C PRO A 32 7.31 -0.63 3.75
N SER A 33 6.65 -0.56 2.59
CA SER A 33 6.92 0.49 1.62
C SER A 33 6.52 1.82 2.24
N THR A 34 7.47 2.74 2.38
CA THR A 34 7.23 4.09 2.88
C THR A 34 7.23 5.08 1.74
N ILE A 35 6.27 5.99 1.75
CA ILE A 35 6.19 7.14 0.84
C ILE A 35 6.08 8.38 1.70
N CYS A 36 6.96 9.35 1.45
CA CYS A 36 6.91 10.65 2.12
C CYS A 36 6.77 10.54 3.66
N ASN A 37 7.58 9.69 4.29
CA ASN A 37 7.63 9.48 5.74
C ASN A 37 6.43 8.76 6.37
N VAL A 38 5.56 8.13 5.58
CA VAL A 38 4.45 7.29 6.07
C VAL A 38 4.40 5.96 5.32
N ARG A 39 3.90 4.90 5.96
CA ARG A 39 3.73 3.62 5.26
C ARG A 39 2.58 3.73 4.25
N VAL A 40 2.73 3.06 3.11
CA VAL A 40 1.67 2.99 2.10
C VAL A 40 0.39 2.38 2.68
N SER A 41 0.52 1.40 3.57
CA SER A 41 -0.63 0.82 4.28
C SER A 41 -1.35 1.81 5.19
N GLU A 42 -0.64 2.75 5.82
CA GLU A 42 -1.25 3.79 6.66
C GLU A 42 -2.04 4.81 5.82
N LEU A 43 -1.66 5.02 4.55
CA LEU A 43 -2.41 5.90 3.65
C LEU A 43 -3.80 5.35 3.29
N ALA A 44 -4.03 4.05 3.46
CA ALA A 44 -5.34 3.43 3.20
C ALA A 44 -6.45 4.02 4.07
N GLU A 45 -6.12 4.44 5.30
CA GLU A 45 -7.01 5.13 6.24
C GLU A 45 -7.63 6.40 5.65
N CYS A 46 -6.97 7.01 4.66
CA CYS A 46 -7.37 8.25 4.03
C CYS A 46 -8.17 8.08 2.74
N LEU A 47 -8.21 6.87 2.17
CA LEU A 47 -8.93 6.61 0.91
C LEU A 47 -10.40 7.06 0.95
N PRO A 48 -11.19 6.78 2.01
CA PRO A 48 -12.59 7.19 2.04
C PRO A 48 -12.78 8.71 1.94
N ALA A 49 -11.82 9.52 2.39
CA ALA A 49 -11.92 10.98 2.40
C ALA A 49 -11.53 11.64 1.06
N ILE A 50 -11.02 10.85 0.10
CA ILE A 50 -10.51 11.33 -1.19
C ILE A 50 -11.12 10.61 -2.39
N THR A 51 -11.83 9.49 -2.19
CA THR A 51 -12.51 8.73 -3.25
C THR A 51 -14.03 8.98 -3.25
N GLY A 52 -14.67 8.66 -4.38
CA GLY A 52 -16.12 8.83 -4.53
C GLY A 52 -16.57 10.24 -4.92
N LYS A 53 -17.87 10.38 -5.22
CA LYS A 53 -18.47 11.64 -5.70
C LYS A 53 -18.49 12.71 -4.61
N SER A 54 -18.98 12.33 -3.42
CA SER A 54 -19.06 13.18 -2.24
C SER A 54 -18.36 12.50 -1.05
N PRO A 55 -17.02 12.61 -0.95
CA PRO A 55 -16.27 11.96 0.11
C PRO A 55 -16.65 12.53 1.49
N PRO A 56 -16.80 11.68 2.52
CA PRO A 56 -16.98 12.14 3.90
C PRO A 56 -15.79 12.94 4.43
N ARG A 57 -15.96 13.53 5.61
CA ARG A 57 -14.85 14.17 6.34
C ARG A 57 -13.78 13.12 6.72
N PRO A 58 -12.50 13.49 6.77
CA PRO A 58 -11.45 12.57 7.18
C PRO A 58 -11.61 12.13 8.63
N THR A 59 -11.26 10.88 8.89
CA THR A 59 -11.22 10.32 10.24
C THR A 59 -10.01 10.88 11.01
N LYS A 60 -10.05 10.78 12.34
CA LYS A 60 -8.90 11.14 13.20
C LYS A 60 -7.66 10.31 12.86
N SER A 61 -7.85 9.02 12.54
CA SER A 61 -6.79 8.11 12.08
C SER A 61 -6.09 8.64 10.83
N CYS A 62 -6.87 8.95 9.78
CA CYS A 62 -6.32 9.55 8.56
C CYS A 62 -5.57 10.85 8.83
N CYS A 63 -6.12 11.76 9.63
CA CYS A 63 -5.45 13.02 9.94
C CYS A 63 -4.15 12.82 10.75
N SER A 64 -4.09 11.79 11.59
CA SER A 64 -2.85 11.43 12.30
C SER A 64 -1.78 10.88 11.35
N VAL A 65 -2.16 10.22 10.26
CA VAL A 65 -1.21 9.82 9.21
C VAL A 65 -0.74 11.06 8.45
N MET A 66 -1.66 11.94 8.05
CA MET A 66 -1.32 13.19 7.34
C MET A 66 -0.42 14.12 8.15
N SER A 67 -0.51 14.13 9.48
CA SER A 67 0.39 14.93 10.33
C SER A 67 1.83 14.40 10.39
N LYS A 68 2.04 13.10 10.10
CA LYS A 68 3.37 12.48 10.04
C LYS A 68 3.98 12.56 8.63
N ALA A 69 3.13 12.69 7.62
CA ALA A 69 3.55 12.73 6.23
C ALA A 69 4.33 14.01 5.89
N ASN A 70 5.34 13.85 5.05
CA ASN A 70 5.99 14.98 4.40
C ASN A 70 5.09 15.50 3.27
N LEU A 71 4.32 16.55 3.57
CA LEU A 71 3.37 17.12 2.63
C LEU A 71 4.03 17.71 1.38
N HIS A 72 5.25 18.27 1.47
CA HIS A 72 6.00 18.76 0.31
C HIS A 72 6.36 17.60 -0.64
N CYS A 73 6.78 16.47 -0.07
CA CYS A 73 7.05 15.25 -0.83
C CYS A 73 5.79 14.72 -1.51
N LEU A 74 4.64 14.69 -0.82
CA LEU A 74 3.37 14.22 -1.39
C LEU A 74 2.91 15.07 -2.58
N CYS A 75 3.26 16.36 -2.65
CA CYS A 75 2.97 17.21 -3.80
C CYS A 75 3.54 16.64 -5.11
N ASN A 76 4.70 15.95 -5.04
CA ASN A 76 5.37 15.39 -6.21
C ASN A 76 4.65 14.18 -6.80
N TYR A 77 3.76 13.53 -6.04
CA TYR A 77 3.00 12.34 -6.45
C TYR A 77 1.67 12.67 -7.14
N LYS A 78 1.40 13.94 -7.42
CA LYS A 78 0.14 14.39 -8.04
C LYS A 78 -0.16 13.69 -9.36
N SER A 79 0.86 13.49 -10.19
CA SER A 79 0.74 12.84 -11.50
C SER A 79 0.40 11.36 -11.35
N GLU A 80 0.98 10.71 -10.35
CA GLU A 80 0.80 9.31 -10.00
C GLU A 80 -0.60 9.09 -9.44
N ILE A 81 -1.06 9.97 -8.52
CA ILE A 81 -2.42 9.94 -7.96
C ILE A 81 -3.47 9.94 -9.08
N SER A 82 -3.23 10.73 -10.15
CA SER A 82 -4.12 10.80 -11.31
C SER A 82 -4.28 9.45 -12.02
N LYS A 83 -3.24 8.60 -11.99
CA LYS A 83 -3.23 7.27 -12.62
C LYS A 83 -4.00 6.23 -11.80
N PHE A 84 -4.20 6.46 -10.50
CA PHE A 84 -4.92 5.55 -9.60
C PHE A 84 -6.43 5.81 -9.53
N GLY A 85 -6.98 6.63 -10.44
CA GLY A 85 -8.41 6.93 -10.46
C GLY A 85 -8.87 7.82 -9.30
N VAL A 86 -7.94 8.46 -8.60
CA VAL A 86 -8.22 9.43 -7.53
C VAL A 86 -8.05 10.83 -8.10
N ASP A 87 -8.99 11.71 -7.80
CA ASP A 87 -8.89 13.12 -8.17
C ASP A 87 -7.72 13.77 -7.39
N PRO A 88 -6.69 14.30 -8.07
CA PRO A 88 -5.52 14.85 -7.42
C PRO A 88 -5.84 16.10 -6.60
N ALA A 89 -6.83 16.89 -7.00
CA ALA A 89 -7.26 18.06 -6.23
C ALA A 89 -7.96 17.61 -4.92
N LYS A 90 -8.77 16.55 -4.94
CA LYS A 90 -9.36 15.96 -3.74
C LYS A 90 -8.30 15.42 -2.78
N ALA A 91 -7.30 14.71 -3.31
CA ALA A 91 -6.19 14.17 -2.53
C ALA A 91 -5.35 15.30 -1.90
N LEU A 92 -4.97 16.32 -2.67
CA LEU A 92 -4.15 17.43 -2.19
C LEU A 92 -4.94 18.42 -1.30
N ALA A 93 -6.27 18.36 -1.28
CA ALA A 93 -7.09 19.11 -0.33
C ALA A 93 -7.17 18.45 1.06
N LEU A 94 -6.81 17.17 1.16
CA LEU A 94 -6.91 16.40 2.40
C LEU A 94 -6.15 17.01 3.59
N PRO A 95 -4.89 17.50 3.43
CA PRO A 95 -4.19 18.13 4.55
C PRO A 95 -4.94 19.33 5.12
N LYS A 96 -5.55 20.17 4.27
CA LYS A 96 -6.37 21.31 4.72
C LYS A 96 -7.62 20.85 5.47
N LYS A 97 -8.27 19.77 5.03
CA LYS A 97 -9.43 19.18 5.74
C LYS A 97 -9.06 18.64 7.13
N CYS A 98 -7.80 18.25 7.32
CA CYS A 98 -7.23 17.86 8.61
C CYS A 98 -6.70 19.04 9.45
N GLY A 99 -6.90 20.29 9.01
CA GLY A 99 -6.40 21.47 9.71
C GLY A 99 -4.90 21.74 9.52
N LEU A 100 -4.25 21.04 8.59
CA LEU A 100 -2.83 21.21 8.30
C LEU A 100 -2.62 22.27 7.22
N LYS A 101 -1.48 22.97 7.29
CA LYS A 101 -1.05 23.89 6.24
C LYS A 101 -0.54 23.09 5.04
N ALA A 102 -1.30 23.11 3.94
CA ALA A 102 -0.83 22.55 2.68
C ALA A 102 0.30 23.41 2.09
N PRO A 103 1.37 22.79 1.54
CA PRO A 103 2.43 23.52 0.87
C PRO A 103 1.92 24.32 -0.33
N ARG A 104 2.57 25.44 -0.65
CA ARG A 104 2.10 26.34 -1.73
C ARG A 104 2.30 25.72 -3.11
N GLU A 105 3.40 24.99 -3.29
CA GLU A 105 3.77 24.32 -4.54
C GLU A 105 2.80 23.20 -4.94
N CYS A 106 2.13 22.55 -3.98
CA CYS A 106 1.03 21.61 -4.25
C CYS A 106 -0.13 22.25 -5.06
N THR A 107 -0.38 23.54 -4.83
CA THR A 107 -1.53 24.27 -5.42
C THR A 107 -1.14 25.10 -6.63
N LYS A 108 0.14 25.42 -6.78
CA LYS A 108 0.67 26.05 -7.98
C LYS A 108 0.80 24.98 -9.04
N LYS A 109 -0.28 24.75 -9.80
CA LYS A 109 -0.17 24.26 -11.17
C LYS A 109 0.95 25.08 -11.79
N TYR A 110 2.05 24.45 -12.22
CA TYR A 110 3.13 25.15 -12.88
C TYR A 110 2.52 26.13 -13.89
N LEU A 111 2.67 27.43 -13.61
CA LEU A 111 2.57 28.48 -14.61
C LEU A 111 3.76 28.22 -15.55
N ARG A 112 3.56 27.30 -16.48
CA ARG A 112 4.32 27.11 -17.70
C ARG A 112 3.37 26.59 -18.76
#